data_AF-A0A0H3WUX2-F1
#
_entry.id   AF-A0A0H3WUX2-F1
#
_cell.length_a   1.000
_cell.length_b   1.000
_cell.length_c   1.000
_cell.angle_alpha   90.00
_cell.angle_beta   90.00
_cell.angle_gamma   90.00
#
_symmetry.space_group_name_H-M   'P 1'
#
loop_
_entity.id
_entity.type
_entity.pdbx_description
1 polymer ?
#
loop_
_entity_poly.entity_id
_entity_poly.type
_entity_poly.pdbx_seq_one_letter_code
_entity_poly.pdbx_strand_id
1 'polypeptide(L)'
;MERVMTTDRINKRMKVYATEGWQDTGYKIGAQSAPKVILRAQGEWCTRTDDRKFGRRDANGRTPNSGATYLHKVSGDKNYPYHGHDALMGQLVGRFGETGEPFLIGNQKSFRVEGMPKDVSLWLCCNDPIDSARRDNDGALDVTFELDDARDVFAPRPQHFDRPSGRWVDD
;
A
#
# COMPACT_ATOMS: atom_id res chain seq x y z
N MET A 1 29.64 20.40 -4.81
CA MET A 1 29.22 19.71 -3.58
C MET A 1 28.35 18.54 -3.98
N GLU A 2 28.95 17.37 -4.03
CA GLU A 2 28.26 16.13 -4.38
C GLU A 2 27.41 15.72 -3.18
N ARG A 3 26.08 15.70 -3.36
CA ARG A 3 25.16 15.21 -2.33
C ARG A 3 25.37 13.71 -2.25
N VAL A 4 26.18 13.27 -1.30
CA VAL A 4 26.24 11.86 -0.91
C VAL A 4 24.88 11.51 -0.29
N MET A 5 23.92 11.14 -1.14
CA MET A 5 22.60 10.61 -0.75
C MET A 5 22.77 9.11 -0.45
N THR A 6 23.61 8.75 0.53
CA THR A 6 23.57 7.42 1.11
C THR A 6 22.80 7.48 2.41
N THR A 7 21.61 6.90 2.43
CA THR A 7 21.43 5.63 3.15
C THR A 7 20.06 5.06 2.88
N ASP A 8 20.02 3.86 2.29
CA ASP A 8 19.01 2.86 2.54
C ASP A 8 18.83 2.70 4.07
N ARG A 9 17.98 3.51 4.70
CA ARG A 9 17.50 3.24 6.05
C ARG A 9 16.19 2.50 5.96
N ILE A 10 16.27 1.30 5.39
CA ILE A 10 15.17 0.35 5.49
C ILE A 10 14.97 0.06 6.97
N ASN A 11 13.91 0.62 7.53
CA ASN A 11 13.52 0.52 8.93
C ASN A 11 12.71 -0.74 9.19
N LYS A 12 11.99 -1.23 8.17
CA LYS A 12 11.26 -2.48 8.24
C LYS A 12 11.16 -3.15 6.87
N ARG A 13 11.22 -4.48 6.86
CA ARG A 13 10.86 -5.35 5.73
C ARG A 13 9.78 -6.32 6.18
N MET A 14 8.84 -6.61 5.30
CA MET A 14 7.84 -7.64 5.54
C MET A 14 7.29 -8.19 4.23
N LYS A 15 6.61 -9.33 4.31
CA LYS A 15 5.77 -9.83 3.23
C LYS A 15 4.32 -9.43 3.48
N VAL A 16 3.60 -9.11 2.40
CA VAL A 16 2.15 -8.97 2.40
C VAL A 16 1.61 -10.06 1.49
N TYR A 17 0.90 -11.03 2.07
CA TYR A 17 0.38 -12.19 1.35
C TYR A 17 -0.94 -11.86 0.67
N ALA A 18 -1.14 -12.35 -0.55
CA ALA A 18 -2.39 -12.15 -1.30
C ALA A 18 -3.54 -13.04 -0.82
N THR A 19 -3.24 -14.10 -0.08
CA THR A 19 -4.20 -15.04 0.50
C THR A 19 -4.83 -14.52 1.78
N GLU A 20 -4.21 -13.53 2.39
CA GLU A 20 -4.65 -12.96 3.65
C GLU A 20 -5.46 -11.70 3.40
N GLY A 21 -6.43 -11.43 4.29
CA GLY A 21 -7.14 -10.16 4.29
C GLY A 21 -6.24 -9.02 4.80
N TRP A 22 -6.82 -8.11 5.57
CA TRP A 22 -6.07 -7.05 6.22
C TRP A 22 -5.01 -7.62 7.19
N GLN A 23 -3.75 -7.30 6.91
CA GLN A 23 -2.59 -7.69 7.71
C GLN A 23 -2.09 -6.49 8.50
N ASP A 24 -2.08 -6.58 9.84
CA ASP A 24 -1.46 -5.56 10.68
C ASP A 24 0.06 -5.58 10.46
N THR A 25 0.60 -4.45 10.01
CA THR A 25 2.05 -4.32 9.86
C THR A 25 2.73 -4.02 11.19
N GLY A 26 2.00 -3.56 12.21
CA GLY A 26 2.56 -2.99 13.44
C GLY A 26 3.39 -1.71 13.21
N TYR A 27 3.48 -1.21 11.98
CA TYR A 27 4.28 -0.05 11.62
C TYR A 27 3.47 1.23 11.81
N LYS A 28 3.91 2.08 12.74
CA LYS A 28 3.22 3.32 13.13
C LYS A 28 3.94 4.50 12.50
N ILE A 29 3.33 5.13 11.49
CA ILE A 29 3.97 6.22 10.72
C ILE A 29 4.32 7.40 11.62
N GLY A 30 3.40 7.88 12.47
CA GLY A 30 3.66 9.03 13.35
C GLY A 30 4.67 8.77 14.47
N ALA A 31 5.06 7.51 14.70
CA ALA A 31 6.05 7.15 15.71
C ALA A 31 7.50 7.25 15.21
N GLN A 32 7.71 7.51 13.92
CA GLN A 32 9.04 7.56 13.34
C GLN A 32 9.76 8.88 13.66
N SER A 33 11.09 8.84 13.70
CA SER A 33 11.91 10.04 13.97
C SER A 33 12.19 10.89 12.75
N ALA A 34 12.08 10.31 11.55
CA ALA A 34 12.29 11.00 10.28
C ALA A 34 11.05 11.85 9.91
N PRO A 35 11.19 12.90 9.08
CA PRO A 35 10.05 13.66 8.59
C PRO A 35 9.15 12.86 7.64
N LYS A 36 9.68 11.82 6.99
CA LYS A 36 8.97 11.05 5.97
C LYS A 36 9.28 9.56 6.06
N VAL A 37 8.30 8.76 5.69
CA VAL A 37 8.44 7.31 5.46
C VAL A 37 8.07 7.01 4.02
N ILE A 38 8.92 6.27 3.31
CA ILE A 38 8.63 5.74 1.99
C ILE A 38 8.33 4.25 2.12
N LEU A 39 7.12 3.85 1.74
CA LEU A 39 6.77 2.46 1.53
C LEU A 39 7.05 2.09 0.08
N ARG A 40 7.80 1.02 -0.15
CA ARG A 40 7.97 0.41 -1.48
C ARG A 40 7.48 -1.03 -1.46
N ALA A 41 6.81 -1.45 -2.53
CA ALA A 41 6.35 -2.80 -2.72
C ALA A 41 6.94 -3.36 -4.02
N GLN A 42 7.48 -4.57 -3.94
CA GLN A 42 8.10 -5.28 -5.05
C GLN A 42 7.60 -6.72 -5.11
N GLY A 43 7.79 -7.34 -6.27
CA GLY A 43 7.34 -8.70 -6.55
C GLY A 43 5.96 -8.73 -7.19
N GLU A 44 5.38 -9.93 -7.18
CA GLU A 44 4.11 -10.23 -7.82
C GLU A 44 3.32 -11.20 -6.94
N TRP A 45 1.99 -11.08 -6.99
CA TRP A 45 1.07 -12.11 -6.50
C TRP A 45 0.11 -12.53 -7.60
N CYS A 46 -0.64 -13.60 -7.38
CA CYS A 46 -1.70 -14.05 -8.28
C CYS A 46 -3.04 -13.89 -7.58
N THR A 47 -4.00 -13.21 -8.20
CA THR A 47 -5.37 -13.07 -7.68
C THR A 47 -6.35 -14.06 -8.31
N ARG A 48 -5.83 -15.01 -9.09
CA ARG A 48 -6.62 -15.95 -9.87
C ARG A 48 -5.76 -17.14 -10.32
N THR A 49 -5.62 -18.12 -9.44
CA THR A 49 -4.71 -19.26 -9.65
C THR A 49 -5.20 -20.30 -10.67
N ASP A 50 -6.49 -20.35 -10.97
CA ASP A 50 -7.07 -21.13 -12.07
C ASP A 50 -6.68 -20.58 -13.46
N ASP A 51 -6.38 -19.27 -13.53
CA ASP A 51 -5.94 -18.59 -14.75
C ASP A 51 -4.80 -17.61 -14.50
N ARG A 52 -3.64 -18.16 -14.11
CA ARG A 52 -2.45 -17.37 -13.72
C ARG A 52 -1.98 -16.37 -14.77
N LYS A 53 -2.18 -16.67 -16.06
CA LYS A 53 -1.82 -15.75 -17.15
C LYS A 53 -2.53 -14.41 -16.99
N PHE A 54 -3.80 -14.45 -16.59
CA PHE A 54 -4.60 -13.27 -16.32
C PHE A 54 -4.68 -12.91 -14.84
N GLY A 55 -4.22 -13.76 -13.92
CA GLY A 55 -4.26 -13.52 -12.47
C GLY A 55 -3.01 -12.83 -11.88
N ARG A 56 -1.85 -12.84 -12.54
CA ARG A 56 -0.63 -12.20 -12.02
C ARG A 56 -0.75 -10.68 -11.94
N ARG A 57 -0.34 -10.09 -10.81
CA ARG A 57 -0.42 -8.65 -10.53
C ARG A 57 0.82 -8.16 -9.77
N ASP A 58 1.31 -6.97 -10.12
CA ASP A 58 2.17 -6.16 -9.25
C ASP A 58 1.33 -5.39 -8.21
N ALA A 59 2.01 -4.62 -7.35
CA ALA A 59 1.33 -3.82 -6.32
C ALA A 59 0.43 -2.71 -6.90
N ASN A 60 0.56 -2.34 -8.18
CA ASN A 60 -0.36 -1.42 -8.85
C ASN A 60 -1.58 -2.13 -9.46
N GLY A 61 -1.72 -3.44 -9.28
CA GLY A 61 -2.80 -4.23 -9.89
C GLY A 61 -2.63 -4.42 -11.39
N ARG A 62 -1.41 -4.31 -11.92
CA ARG A 62 -1.10 -4.50 -13.35
C ARG A 62 -0.43 -5.84 -13.57
N THR A 63 -0.69 -6.47 -14.71
CA THR A 63 0.04 -7.68 -15.11
C THR A 63 1.45 -7.31 -15.58
N PRO A 64 2.51 -7.78 -14.90
CA PRO A 64 3.89 -7.42 -15.27
C PRO A 64 4.26 -8.03 -16.62
N ASN A 65 5.03 -7.28 -17.42
CA ASN A 65 5.62 -7.75 -18.69
C ASN A 65 4.63 -8.33 -19.71
N SER A 66 3.34 -8.01 -19.59
CA SER A 66 2.34 -8.42 -20.56
C SER A 66 1.87 -7.20 -21.34
N GLY A 67 1.82 -7.30 -22.67
CA GLY A 67 1.06 -6.36 -23.50
C GLY A 67 -0.46 -6.50 -23.27
N ALA A 68 -0.90 -7.33 -22.32
CA ALA A 68 -2.30 -7.48 -21.95
C ALA A 68 -2.73 -6.25 -21.14
N THR A 69 -3.59 -5.44 -21.75
CA THR A 69 -4.11 -4.19 -21.21
C THR A 69 -5.34 -4.39 -20.33
N TYR A 70 -5.75 -5.64 -20.06
CA TYR A 70 -6.97 -5.90 -19.30
C TYR A 70 -6.76 -5.63 -17.81
N LEU A 71 -7.08 -4.40 -17.42
CA LEU A 71 -7.17 -3.98 -16.03
C LEU A 71 -8.56 -4.34 -15.51
N HIS A 72 -8.63 -5.17 -14.48
CA HIS A 72 -9.90 -5.48 -13.82
C HIS A 72 -10.27 -4.31 -12.89
N LYS A 73 -11.06 -3.38 -13.41
CA LYS A 73 -11.56 -2.23 -12.66
C LYS A 73 -12.66 -2.66 -11.69
N VAL A 74 -12.54 -2.23 -10.44
CA VAL A 74 -13.46 -2.59 -9.34
C VAL A 74 -14.03 -1.35 -8.64
N SER A 75 -13.92 -0.19 -9.29
CA SER A 75 -14.44 1.08 -8.81
C SER A 75 -15.93 0.99 -8.47
N GLY A 76 -16.30 1.38 -7.25
CA GLY A 76 -17.69 1.35 -6.76
C GLY A 76 -18.18 -0.02 -6.26
N ASP A 77 -17.42 -1.11 -6.44
CA ASP A 77 -17.79 -2.42 -5.91
C ASP A 77 -17.36 -2.57 -4.45
N LYS A 78 -18.34 -2.50 -3.54
CA LYS A 78 -18.12 -2.54 -2.09
C LYS A 78 -17.67 -3.90 -1.55
N ASN A 79 -17.59 -4.94 -2.39
CA ASN A 79 -17.02 -6.22 -1.99
C ASN A 79 -15.49 -6.20 -1.95
N TYR A 80 -14.86 -5.20 -2.58
CA TYR A 80 -13.41 -5.02 -2.57
C TYR A 80 -12.97 -4.13 -1.41
N PRO A 81 -11.81 -4.41 -0.79
CA PRO A 81 -11.25 -3.57 0.26
C PRO A 81 -11.13 -2.09 -0.14
N TYR A 82 -10.65 -1.81 -1.36
CA TYR A 82 -10.61 -0.49 -1.94
C TYR A 82 -11.44 -0.43 -3.22
N HIS A 83 -12.37 0.51 -3.26
CA HIS A 83 -13.34 0.65 -4.34
C HIS A 83 -13.49 2.12 -4.79
N GLY A 84 -12.41 2.91 -4.66
CA GLY A 84 -12.32 4.27 -5.19
C GLY A 84 -12.33 4.33 -6.72
N HIS A 85 -12.29 5.54 -7.28
CA HIS A 85 -12.44 5.75 -8.73
C HIS A 85 -11.39 5.02 -9.59
N ASP A 86 -10.18 4.83 -9.06
CA ASP A 86 -9.01 4.21 -9.67
C ASP A 86 -8.74 2.78 -9.15
N ALA A 87 -9.72 2.18 -8.47
CA ALA A 87 -9.58 0.85 -7.89
C ALA A 87 -9.46 -0.25 -8.96
N LEU A 88 -8.42 -1.07 -8.80
CA LEU A 88 -8.18 -2.28 -9.58
C LEU A 88 -8.03 -3.48 -8.66
N MET A 89 -8.50 -4.64 -9.12
CA MET A 89 -8.26 -5.91 -8.46
C MET A 89 -6.75 -6.19 -8.38
N GLY A 90 -6.28 -6.63 -7.21
CA GLY A 90 -4.89 -7.00 -6.99
C GLY A 90 -3.94 -5.84 -6.73
N GLN A 91 -4.44 -4.61 -6.54
CA GLN A 91 -3.64 -3.51 -6.01
C GLN A 91 -3.24 -3.77 -4.56
N LEU A 92 -2.04 -3.31 -4.17
CA LEU A 92 -1.71 -3.15 -2.76
C LEU A 92 -2.43 -1.90 -2.23
N VAL A 93 -3.19 -2.10 -1.17
CA VAL A 93 -3.96 -1.05 -0.51
C VAL A 93 -3.65 -1.03 0.98
N GLY A 94 -3.87 0.12 1.59
CA GLY A 94 -3.57 0.36 2.99
C GLY A 94 -4.75 0.96 3.72
N ARG A 95 -4.76 0.82 5.04
CA ARG A 95 -5.62 1.58 5.95
C ARG A 95 -4.90 1.80 7.28
N PHE A 96 -5.26 2.85 8.00
CA PHE A 96 -4.71 3.09 9.33
C PHE A 96 -5.67 2.56 10.40
N GLY A 97 -5.17 1.65 11.23
CA GLY A 97 -5.98 0.92 12.20
C GLY A 97 -6.90 -0.13 11.55
N GLU A 98 -7.63 -0.85 12.40
CA GLU A 98 -8.49 -1.96 11.98
C GLU A 98 -9.76 -1.52 11.24
N THR A 99 -10.15 -0.24 11.35
CA THR A 99 -11.40 0.26 10.77
C THR A 99 -11.21 1.52 9.92
N GLY A 100 -9.96 1.88 9.62
CA GLY A 100 -9.69 3.06 8.78
C GLY A 100 -10.19 2.89 7.35
N GLU A 101 -10.45 4.01 6.69
CA GLU A 101 -10.80 4.09 5.28
C GLU A 101 -9.63 3.59 4.42
N PRO A 102 -9.87 2.61 3.53
CA PRO A 102 -8.85 2.09 2.63
C PRO A 102 -8.38 3.13 1.60
N PHE A 103 -7.09 3.11 1.29
CA PHE A 103 -6.47 3.97 0.30
C PHE A 103 -5.44 3.22 -0.54
N LEU A 104 -5.18 3.73 -1.76
CA LEU A 104 -4.20 3.16 -2.67
C LEU A 104 -2.76 3.36 -2.16
N ILE A 105 -2.00 2.26 -2.12
CA ILE A 105 -0.55 2.24 -1.87
C ILE A 105 0.21 2.09 -3.17
N GLY A 106 -0.12 1.09 -3.99
CA GLY A 106 0.62 0.80 -5.22
C GLY A 106 2.05 0.30 -4.98
N ASN A 107 2.93 0.46 -5.95
CA ASN A 107 4.36 0.10 -5.83
C ASN A 107 5.14 1.02 -4.89
N GLN A 108 4.66 2.25 -4.67
CA GLN A 108 5.31 3.22 -3.79
C GLN A 108 4.31 4.21 -3.21
N LYS A 109 4.37 4.43 -1.90
CA LYS A 109 3.65 5.50 -1.22
C LYS A 109 4.59 6.24 -0.27
N SER A 110 4.48 7.56 -0.26
CA SER A 110 5.21 8.41 0.69
C SER A 110 4.24 8.92 1.75
N PHE A 111 4.66 8.89 3.00
CA PHE A 111 3.90 9.41 4.14
C PHE A 111 4.70 10.47 4.87
N ARG A 112 4.12 11.63 5.11
CA ARG A 112 4.66 12.56 6.11
C ARG A 112 4.41 12.02 7.51
N VAL A 113 5.38 12.20 8.39
CA VAL A 113 5.28 11.78 9.81
C VAL A 113 4.58 12.86 10.65
N GLU A 114 4.80 14.13 10.31
CA GLU A 114 4.07 15.25 10.91
C GLU A 114 2.56 15.10 10.67
N GLY A 115 1.74 15.38 11.69
CA GLY A 115 0.28 15.23 11.61
C GLY A 115 -0.23 13.79 11.76
N MET A 116 0.65 12.78 11.75
CA MET A 116 0.24 11.39 11.90
C MET A 116 0.16 10.94 13.36
N PRO A 117 -0.85 10.11 13.72
CA PRO A 117 -0.89 9.44 15.01
C PRO A 117 0.34 8.57 15.29
N LYS A 118 0.83 8.59 16.53
CA LYS A 118 2.00 7.80 16.96
C LYS A 118 1.65 6.37 17.39
N ASP A 119 0.37 6.07 17.54
CA ASP A 119 -0.18 4.85 18.16
C ASP A 119 -0.97 3.99 17.16
N VAL A 120 -1.29 4.50 15.96
CA VAL A 120 -2.07 3.79 14.95
C VAL A 120 -1.16 3.08 13.95
N SER A 121 -1.31 1.76 13.82
CA SER A 121 -0.58 0.94 12.85
C SER A 121 -1.15 1.09 11.43
N LEU A 122 -0.29 1.02 10.43
CA LEU A 122 -0.69 0.77 9.04
C LEU A 122 -1.06 -0.70 8.87
N TRP A 123 -2.15 -0.98 8.18
CA TRP A 123 -2.58 -2.31 7.76
C TRP A 123 -2.54 -2.37 6.24
N LEU A 124 -2.19 -3.53 5.68
CA LEU A 124 -2.03 -3.73 4.25
C LEU A 124 -2.83 -4.96 3.79
N CYS A 125 -3.34 -4.94 2.56
CA CYS A 125 -3.88 -6.14 1.92
C CYS A 125 -3.81 -6.08 0.39
N CYS A 126 -4.04 -7.23 -0.23
CA CYS A 126 -4.39 -7.31 -1.65
C CYS A 126 -5.82 -6.80 -1.86
N ASN A 127 -6.04 -5.99 -2.89
CA ASN A 127 -7.37 -5.48 -3.23
C ASN A 127 -8.19 -6.53 -3.98
N ASP A 128 -8.73 -7.49 -3.23
CA ASP A 128 -9.55 -8.58 -3.71
C ASP A 128 -10.56 -8.95 -2.61
N PRO A 129 -11.78 -9.46 -2.91
CA PRO A 129 -12.73 -9.80 -1.87
C PRO A 129 -12.13 -10.85 -0.95
N ILE A 130 -12.21 -10.64 0.37
CA ILE A 130 -11.44 -11.41 1.38
C ILE A 130 -11.72 -12.92 1.27
N ASP A 131 -12.97 -13.30 0.99
CA ASP A 131 -13.36 -14.70 0.81
C ASP A 131 -12.89 -15.29 -0.53
N SER A 132 -12.71 -14.47 -1.57
CA SER A 132 -12.05 -14.93 -2.79
C SER A 132 -10.57 -15.10 -2.55
N ALA A 133 -9.92 -14.10 -1.95
CA ALA A 133 -8.49 -14.08 -1.73
C ALA A 133 -7.97 -15.35 -1.05
N ARG A 134 -8.69 -15.86 -0.03
CA ARG A 134 -8.34 -17.09 0.67
C ARG A 134 -8.46 -18.37 -0.15
N ARG A 135 -9.25 -18.35 -1.22
CA ARG A 135 -9.56 -19.52 -2.07
C ARG A 135 -8.66 -19.60 -3.28
N ASP A 136 -8.45 -18.50 -3.99
CA ASP A 136 -7.84 -18.53 -5.32
C ASP A 136 -6.64 -17.59 -5.52
N ASN A 137 -6.13 -16.95 -4.46
CA ASN A 137 -4.90 -16.17 -4.54
C ASN A 137 -3.67 -16.98 -4.11
N ASP A 138 -2.50 -16.55 -4.57
CA ASP A 138 -1.21 -16.98 -4.02
C ASP A 138 -0.12 -15.93 -4.19
N GLY A 139 1.03 -16.19 -3.56
CA GLY A 139 2.17 -15.29 -3.59
C GLY A 139 2.06 -14.13 -2.58
N ALA A 140 3.06 -13.26 -2.63
CA ALA A 140 3.21 -12.15 -1.72
C ALA A 140 4.03 -11.03 -2.35
N LEU A 141 3.80 -9.81 -1.89
CA LEU A 141 4.68 -8.69 -2.16
C LEU A 141 5.72 -8.56 -1.05
N ASP A 142 6.95 -8.23 -1.43
CA ASP A 142 7.98 -7.78 -0.51
C ASP A 142 7.83 -6.26 -0.30
N VAL A 143 7.55 -5.86 0.93
CA VAL A 143 7.32 -4.47 1.31
C VAL A 143 8.45 -3.96 2.19
N THR A 144 9.01 -2.80 1.82
CA THR A 144 9.99 -2.07 2.61
C THR A 144 9.41 -0.75 3.11
N PHE A 145 9.83 -0.35 4.32
CA PHE A 145 9.62 0.97 4.86
C PHE A 145 10.97 1.63 5.04
N GLU A 146 11.18 2.75 4.38
CA GLU A 146 12.41 3.54 4.39
C GLU A 146 12.17 4.87 5.10
N LEU A 147 13.09 5.25 5.98
CA LEU A 147 13.10 6.59 6.56
C LEU A 147 13.77 7.55 5.58
N ASP A 148 13.14 8.71 5.34
CA ASP A 148 13.70 9.76 4.50
C ASP A 148 13.79 11.07 5.29
N ASP A 149 15.01 11.56 5.44
CA ASP A 149 15.36 12.78 6.16
C ASP A 149 15.19 14.05 5.31
N ALA A 150 14.88 13.91 4.02
CA ALA A 150 14.58 15.03 3.15
C ALA A 150 13.28 15.70 3.62
N ARG A 151 13.40 16.93 4.13
CA ARG A 151 12.25 17.83 4.30
C ARG A 151 11.82 18.28 2.92
N ASP A 152 10.55 18.10 2.58
CA ASP A 152 9.99 18.68 1.37
C ASP A 152 9.95 20.20 1.52
N VAL A 153 10.96 20.90 1.00
CA VAL A 153 11.02 22.37 1.03
C VAL A 153 9.94 23.01 0.15
N PHE A 154 9.30 22.23 -0.73
CA PHE A 154 8.34 22.73 -1.74
C PHE A 154 7.12 21.82 -1.98
N ALA A 155 6.87 20.79 -1.19
CA ALA A 155 5.74 19.90 -1.52
C ALA A 155 4.41 20.59 -1.19
N PRO A 156 3.52 20.72 -2.20
CA PRO A 156 2.24 21.35 -2.01
C PRO A 156 1.39 20.43 -1.14
N ARG A 157 1.01 20.99 0.00
CA ARG A 157 -0.04 20.57 0.93
C ARG A 157 0.36 19.53 1.99
N PRO A 158 -0.07 19.73 3.26
CA PRO A 158 0.13 18.76 4.32
C PRO A 158 -0.57 17.42 4.00
N GLN A 159 -0.18 16.38 4.70
CA GLN A 159 -0.84 15.08 4.61
C GLN A 159 -1.04 14.60 6.03
N HIS A 160 -2.21 14.09 6.35
CA HIS A 160 -2.49 13.62 7.70
C HIS A 160 -3.52 12.49 7.70
N PHE A 161 -3.59 11.80 8.83
CA PHE A 161 -4.67 10.88 9.12
C PHE A 161 -5.69 11.57 10.00
N ASP A 162 -6.87 11.81 9.46
CA ASP A 162 -8.00 12.34 10.19
C ASP A 162 -8.60 11.22 11.04
N ARG A 163 -8.26 11.20 12.34
CA ARG A 163 -8.72 10.19 13.29
C ARG A 163 -10.24 10.12 13.40
N PRO A 164 -10.98 11.23 13.59
CA PRO A 164 -12.44 11.24 13.58
C PRO A 164 -13.08 10.52 12.39
N SER A 165 -12.59 10.75 11.17
CA SER A 165 -13.13 10.10 9.96
C SER A 165 -12.46 8.77 9.64
N GLY A 166 -11.35 8.44 10.32
CA GLY A 166 -10.56 7.25 10.06
C GLY A 166 -9.89 7.26 8.69
N ARG A 167 -9.60 8.44 8.12
CA ARG A 167 -9.23 8.58 6.72
C ARG A 167 -7.82 9.17 6.52
N TRP A 168 -7.14 8.71 5.47
CA TRP A 168 -5.98 9.40 4.91
C TRP A 168 -6.39 10.63 4.09
N VAL A 169 -5.83 11.79 4.42
CA VAL A 169 -6.10 13.07 3.78
C VAL A 169 -4.81 13.58 3.13
N ASP A 170 -4.87 13.79 1.82
CA ASP A 170 -3.95 14.69 1.13
C ASP A 170 -4.58 16.08 1.25
N ASP A 171 -4.01 16.98 2.06
CA ASP A 171 -4.52 18.36 2.19
C ASP A 171 -4.36 19.11 0.87
#